data_AF-A0A3A8P370-F1
#
_entry.id   AF-A0A3A8P370-F1
#
_cell.length_a   1.000
_cell.length_b   1.000
_cell.length_c   1.000
_cell.angle_alpha   90.00
_cell.angle_beta   90.00
_cell.angle_gamma   90.00
#
_symmetry.space_group_name_H-M   'P 1'
#
loop_
_entity.id
_entity.type
_entity.pdbx_description
1 polymer ?
#
loop_
_entity_poly.entity_id
_entity_poly.type
_entity_poly.pdbx_seq_one_letter_code
_entity_poly.pdbx_strand_id
1 'polypeptide(L)'
;MTQPMDALTALKKHPKFPFSGYREDEEQFLMSQMYWLELFKSVAQQTKDSWTGWMAPLPDRDGSLIFSTLCPELARGVIFNQYTPTVDDVLHDQGGNYHPFVAWVAEFGDAQDGPVIEHLTINSEISAGCEPLCLRLLTAYVVEKRSRPEMEEMIRTLEEQLYGPVVSPP
;
A
#
# COMPACT_ATOMS: atom_id res chain seq x y z
N MET A 1 -18.95 -13.53 12.28
CA MET A 1 -18.01 -12.41 12.05
C MET A 1 -16.61 -12.94 12.30
N THR A 2 -15.86 -13.21 11.25
CA THR A 2 -14.46 -13.67 11.32
C THR A 2 -13.60 -12.46 11.74
N GLN A 3 -12.71 -12.60 12.72
CA GLN A 3 -11.85 -11.47 13.10
C GLN A 3 -10.88 -11.15 11.95
N PRO A 4 -10.46 -9.88 11.74
CA PRO A 4 -9.54 -9.52 10.65
C PRO A 4 -8.23 -10.33 10.66
N MET A 5 -7.76 -10.68 11.87
CA MET A 5 -6.57 -11.51 12.08
C MET A 5 -6.74 -12.94 11.54
N ASP A 6 -7.94 -13.49 11.65
CA ASP A 6 -8.28 -14.83 11.16
C ASP A 6 -8.36 -14.85 9.62
N ALA A 7 -8.87 -13.77 9.02
CA ALA A 7 -8.98 -13.64 7.57
C ALA A 7 -7.60 -13.52 6.89
N LEU A 8 -6.71 -12.66 7.41
CA LEU A 8 -5.32 -12.57 6.93
C LEU A 8 -4.59 -13.90 7.07
N THR A 9 -4.77 -14.58 8.19
CA THR A 9 -4.15 -15.90 8.43
C THR A 9 -4.65 -16.94 7.43
N ALA A 10 -5.94 -16.91 7.07
CA ALA A 10 -6.51 -17.79 6.06
C ALA A 10 -5.95 -17.51 4.66
N LEU A 11 -5.86 -16.23 4.27
CA LEU A 11 -5.29 -15.82 2.97
C LEU A 11 -3.83 -16.25 2.83
N LYS A 12 -3.02 -16.10 3.88
CA LYS A 12 -1.60 -16.53 3.90
C LYS A 12 -1.41 -18.05 3.78
N LYS A 13 -2.44 -18.85 4.07
CA LYS A 13 -2.42 -20.31 3.91
C LYS A 13 -2.89 -20.76 2.52
N HIS A 14 -3.35 -19.84 1.67
CA HIS A 14 -3.83 -20.17 0.34
C HIS A 14 -2.67 -20.69 -0.55
N PRO A 15 -2.88 -21.74 -1.37
CA PRO A 15 -1.82 -22.32 -2.20
C PRO A 15 -1.18 -21.34 -3.20
N LYS A 16 -1.92 -20.30 -3.59
CA LYS A 16 -1.44 -19.25 -4.52
C LYS A 16 -0.80 -18.05 -3.82
N PHE A 17 -0.71 -18.01 -2.49
CA PHE A 17 -0.02 -16.93 -1.77
C PHE A 17 1.46 -16.90 -2.20
N PRO A 18 2.08 -15.74 -2.52
CA PRO A 18 1.67 -14.37 -2.22
C PRO A 18 0.83 -13.65 -3.31
N PHE A 19 0.13 -14.41 -4.16
CA PHE A 19 -0.73 -13.89 -5.25
C PHE A 19 0.04 -13.06 -6.29
N SER A 20 1.26 -13.48 -6.63
CA SER A 20 2.11 -12.79 -7.61
C SER A 20 1.56 -12.82 -9.03
N GLY A 21 0.68 -13.78 -9.37
CA GLY A 21 0.04 -13.87 -10.69
C GLY A 21 -1.19 -12.98 -10.87
N TYR A 22 -1.39 -11.94 -10.04
CA TYR A 22 -2.60 -11.11 -10.06
C TYR A 22 -2.87 -10.40 -11.40
N ARG A 23 -1.82 -10.19 -12.21
CA ARG A 23 -1.93 -9.52 -13.51
C ARG A 23 -2.71 -10.37 -14.50
N GLU A 24 -2.41 -11.67 -14.57
CA GLU A 24 -3.05 -12.58 -15.52
C GLU A 24 -4.16 -13.46 -14.92
N ASP A 25 -4.20 -13.64 -13.59
CA ASP A 25 -5.13 -14.53 -12.90
C ASP A 25 -6.16 -13.74 -12.07
N GLU A 26 -7.43 -13.80 -12.47
CA GLU A 26 -8.55 -13.13 -11.78
C GLU A 26 -8.75 -13.61 -10.33
N GLU A 27 -8.52 -14.89 -10.05
CA GLU A 27 -8.61 -15.40 -8.68
C GLU A 27 -7.53 -14.79 -7.81
N GLN A 28 -6.29 -14.72 -8.31
CA GLN A 28 -5.19 -14.09 -7.59
C GLN A 28 -5.41 -12.59 -7.41
N PHE A 29 -5.98 -11.92 -8.42
CA PHE A 29 -6.36 -10.51 -8.30
C PHE A 29 -7.35 -10.29 -7.15
N LEU A 30 -8.44 -11.05 -7.09
CA LEU A 30 -9.41 -10.95 -6.01
C LEU A 30 -8.78 -11.26 -4.64
N MET A 31 -7.93 -12.29 -4.57
CA MET A 31 -7.21 -12.63 -3.34
C MET A 31 -6.24 -11.52 -2.89
N SER A 32 -5.56 -10.86 -3.82
CA SER A 32 -4.75 -9.66 -3.57
C SER A 32 -5.59 -8.52 -3.01
N GLN A 33 -6.75 -8.21 -3.61
CA GLN A 33 -7.66 -7.19 -3.10
C GLN A 33 -8.12 -7.50 -1.68
N MET A 34 -8.47 -8.76 -1.40
CA MET A 34 -8.85 -9.22 -0.07
C MET A 34 -7.70 -9.11 0.93
N TYR A 35 -6.48 -9.46 0.54
CA TYR A 35 -5.31 -9.35 1.39
C TYR A 35 -5.06 -7.89 1.83
N TRP A 36 -5.00 -6.95 0.88
CA TRP A 36 -4.75 -5.54 1.21
C TRP A 36 -5.89 -4.92 2.01
N LEU A 37 -7.14 -5.28 1.70
CA LEU A 37 -8.31 -4.87 2.49
C LEU A 37 -8.23 -5.35 3.94
N GLU A 38 -7.92 -6.63 4.15
CA GLU A 38 -7.84 -7.20 5.50
C GLU A 38 -6.61 -6.68 6.26
N LEU A 39 -5.49 -6.41 5.56
CA LEU A 39 -4.32 -5.74 6.14
C LEU A 39 -4.69 -4.34 6.62
N PHE A 40 -5.37 -3.55 5.79
CA PHE A 40 -5.86 -2.23 6.17
C PHE A 40 -6.83 -2.28 7.36
N LYS A 41 -7.84 -3.18 7.32
CA LYS A 41 -8.80 -3.37 8.42
C LYS A 41 -8.14 -3.77 9.73
N SER A 42 -7.01 -4.47 9.68
CA SER A 42 -6.27 -4.84 10.89
C SER A 42 -5.77 -3.60 11.65
N VAL A 43 -5.51 -2.49 10.95
CA VAL A 43 -5.08 -1.20 11.52
C VAL A 43 -6.25 -0.27 11.78
N ALA A 44 -7.19 -0.16 10.83
CA ALA A 44 -8.28 0.82 10.87
C ALA A 44 -9.47 0.43 11.79
N GLN A 45 -9.30 -0.50 12.73
CA GLN A 45 -10.41 -1.05 13.53
C GLN A 45 -11.24 0.02 14.26
N GLN A 46 -10.59 1.10 14.73
CA GLN A 46 -11.23 2.17 15.48
C GLN A 46 -12.00 3.17 14.59
N THR A 47 -11.73 3.18 13.28
CA THR A 47 -12.33 4.12 12.32
C THR A 47 -13.06 3.40 11.20
N LYS A 48 -13.32 2.09 11.35
CA LYS A 48 -13.76 1.19 10.28
C LYS A 48 -14.96 1.69 9.48
N ASP A 49 -15.92 2.33 10.13
CA ASP A 49 -17.15 2.81 9.48
C ASP A 49 -16.98 4.16 8.75
N SER A 50 -15.87 4.85 8.96
CA SER A 50 -15.54 6.12 8.29
C SER A 50 -14.80 5.93 6.95
N TRP A 51 -14.33 4.71 6.66
CA TRP A 51 -13.58 4.40 5.44
C TRP A 51 -14.47 3.77 4.37
N THR A 52 -14.42 4.33 3.16
CA THR A 52 -15.22 3.89 2.01
C THR A 52 -14.32 3.58 0.82
N GLY A 53 -14.75 2.70 -0.09
CA GLY A 53 -13.99 2.40 -1.31
C GLY A 53 -13.93 3.64 -2.22
N TRP A 54 -12.79 3.87 -2.87
CA TRP A 54 -12.57 5.11 -3.64
C TRP A 54 -12.45 4.88 -5.15
N MET A 55 -11.26 4.52 -5.62
CA MET A 55 -10.93 4.32 -7.01
C MET A 55 -11.16 2.86 -7.40
N ALA A 56 -11.76 2.65 -8.56
CA ALA A 56 -11.80 1.35 -9.18
C ALA A 56 -10.42 1.02 -9.78
N PRO A 57 -9.94 -0.23 -9.65
CA PRO A 57 -8.73 -0.68 -10.33
C PRO A 57 -8.88 -0.53 -11.85
N LEU A 58 -7.79 -0.19 -12.54
CA LEU A 58 -7.79 -0.10 -14.00
C LEU A 58 -7.94 -1.50 -14.63
N PRO A 59 -8.54 -1.60 -15.83
CA PRO A 59 -8.73 -2.89 -16.50
C PRO A 59 -7.42 -3.61 -16.86
N ASP A 60 -6.34 -2.88 -17.11
CA ASP A 60 -5.08 -3.39 -17.65
C ASP A 60 -4.06 -3.88 -16.62
N ARG A 61 -4.35 -3.76 -15.30
CA ARG A 61 -3.64 -4.36 -14.14
C ARG A 61 -2.12 -4.15 -14.05
N ASP A 62 -1.50 -3.50 -15.03
CA ASP A 62 -0.09 -3.18 -15.05
C ASP A 62 0.17 -1.98 -14.13
N GLY A 63 1.15 -2.12 -13.22
CA GLY A 63 1.43 -1.12 -12.15
C GLY A 63 0.23 -0.76 -11.26
N SER A 64 -0.81 -1.60 -11.22
CA SER A 64 -2.16 -1.12 -10.89
C SER A 64 -2.48 -1.03 -9.40
N LEU A 65 -3.31 -0.02 -9.11
CA LEU A 65 -4.17 0.05 -7.96
C LEU A 65 -4.83 -1.31 -7.70
N ILE A 66 -4.55 -1.91 -6.55
CA ILE A 66 -5.24 -3.13 -6.11
C ILE A 66 -6.37 -2.78 -5.15
N PHE A 67 -6.08 -1.89 -4.22
CA PHE A 67 -7.02 -1.47 -3.19
C PHE A 67 -6.89 0.02 -2.95
N SER A 68 -8.02 0.72 -2.85
CA SER A 68 -8.06 2.11 -2.43
C SER A 68 -9.23 2.36 -1.50
N THR A 69 -9.01 3.23 -0.53
CA THR A 69 -10.05 3.65 0.40
C THR A 69 -9.84 5.10 0.82
N LEU A 70 -10.93 5.79 1.13
CA LEU A 70 -10.93 7.18 1.56
C LEU A 70 -11.79 7.37 2.81
N CYS A 71 -11.39 8.30 3.66
CA CYS A 71 -12.12 8.80 4.81
C CYS A 71 -12.33 10.31 4.64
N PRO A 72 -13.52 10.76 4.16
CA PRO A 72 -13.77 12.17 3.88
C PRO A 72 -13.65 13.04 5.13
N GLU A 73 -14.12 12.52 6.26
CA GLU A 73 -14.14 13.21 7.56
C GLU A 73 -12.73 13.58 8.03
N LEU A 74 -11.73 12.80 7.62
CA LEU A 74 -10.32 13.03 7.96
C LEU A 74 -9.53 13.65 6.80
N ALA A 75 -10.15 13.87 5.63
CA ALA A 75 -9.49 14.26 4.39
C ALA A 75 -8.28 13.37 4.04
N ARG A 76 -8.41 12.06 4.27
CA ARG A 76 -7.33 11.07 4.08
C ARG A 76 -7.76 9.92 3.19
N GLY A 77 -6.82 9.39 2.43
CA GLY A 77 -6.99 8.17 1.66
C GLY A 77 -5.75 7.28 1.71
N VAL A 78 -5.96 6.01 1.38
CA VAL A 78 -4.90 5.00 1.30
C VAL A 78 -5.04 4.28 -0.02
N ILE A 79 -3.92 4.16 -0.73
CA ILE A 79 -3.79 3.41 -1.97
C ILE A 79 -2.75 2.31 -1.77
N PHE A 80 -3.08 1.10 -2.20
CA PHE A 80 -2.13 0.01 -2.37
C PHE A 80 -1.97 -0.35 -3.85
N ASN A 81 -0.74 -0.26 -4.32
CA ASN A 81 -0.29 -0.87 -5.56
C ASN A 81 0.49 -2.13 -5.19
N GLN A 82 0.15 -3.26 -5.80
CA GLN A 82 0.92 -4.49 -5.54
C GLN A 82 2.06 -4.58 -6.54
N TYR A 83 3.28 -4.51 -6.04
CA TYR A 83 4.44 -4.78 -6.85
C TYR A 83 4.59 -6.29 -7.06
N THR A 84 5.01 -6.68 -8.26
CA THR A 84 5.44 -8.05 -8.54
C THR A 84 6.65 -7.97 -9.46
N PRO A 85 7.78 -8.57 -9.05
CA PRO A 85 9.00 -8.56 -9.82
C PRO A 85 8.78 -9.13 -11.23
N THR A 86 9.43 -8.50 -12.17
CA THR A 86 9.53 -8.87 -13.58
C THR A 86 10.91 -9.43 -13.86
N VAL A 87 11.10 -10.04 -15.04
CA VAL A 87 12.40 -10.57 -15.47
C VAL A 87 13.48 -9.49 -15.65
N ASP A 88 13.06 -8.22 -15.78
CA ASP A 88 13.93 -7.06 -15.94
C ASP A 88 14.36 -6.45 -14.60
N ASP A 89 13.78 -6.89 -13.48
CA ASP A 89 14.12 -6.40 -12.16
C ASP A 89 15.46 -6.99 -11.70
N VAL A 90 16.48 -6.14 -11.73
CA VAL A 90 17.81 -6.46 -11.22
C VAL A 90 17.88 -6.10 -9.73
N LEU A 91 18.39 -7.02 -8.91
CA LEU A 91 18.57 -6.79 -7.48
C LEU A 91 19.50 -5.61 -7.21
N HIS A 92 19.22 -4.87 -6.14
CA HIS A 92 19.98 -3.68 -5.76
C HIS A 92 21.47 -3.97 -5.49
N ASP A 93 21.80 -5.14 -4.94
CA ASP A 93 23.19 -5.59 -4.72
C ASP A 93 23.97 -5.86 -6.02
N GLN A 94 23.27 -5.99 -7.15
CA GLN A 94 23.82 -6.12 -8.49
C GLN A 94 23.80 -4.79 -9.27
N GLY A 95 23.52 -3.67 -8.60
CA GLY A 95 23.39 -2.35 -9.21
C GLY A 95 22.06 -2.14 -9.94
N GLY A 96 21.04 -2.92 -9.59
CA GLY A 96 19.70 -2.80 -10.16
C GLY A 96 18.75 -1.87 -9.40
N ASN A 97 17.56 -1.67 -9.98
CA ASN A 97 16.53 -0.74 -9.47
C ASN A 97 15.36 -1.47 -8.77
N TYR A 98 15.56 -2.70 -8.33
CA TYR A 98 14.53 -3.47 -7.64
C TYR A 98 14.23 -2.88 -6.25
N HIS A 99 13.03 -2.32 -6.10
CA HIS A 99 12.51 -1.74 -4.86
C HIS A 99 11.19 -2.42 -4.50
N PRO A 100 11.21 -3.49 -3.68
CA PRO A 100 9.99 -4.24 -3.33
C PRO A 100 9.00 -3.44 -2.46
N PHE A 101 9.42 -2.28 -1.96
CA PHE A 101 8.62 -1.39 -1.14
C PHE A 101 8.97 0.07 -1.43
N VAL A 102 7.97 0.83 -1.88
CA VAL A 102 8.06 2.28 -2.08
C VAL A 102 6.77 2.89 -1.54
N ALA A 103 6.86 4.03 -0.86
CA ALA A 103 5.68 4.72 -0.36
C ALA A 103 5.83 6.23 -0.53
N TRP A 104 4.72 6.95 -0.63
CA TRP A 104 4.72 8.40 -0.68
C TRP A 104 3.38 8.95 -0.21
N VAL A 105 3.37 10.23 0.15
CA VAL A 105 2.14 10.99 0.44
C VAL A 105 1.94 12.01 -0.67
N ALA A 106 0.75 12.03 -1.27
CA ALA A 106 0.37 12.98 -2.32
C ALA A 106 -1.04 13.51 -2.08
N GLU A 107 -1.27 14.77 -2.46
CA GLU A 107 -2.61 15.35 -2.48
C GLU A 107 -3.28 15.05 -3.81
N PHE A 108 -4.52 14.60 -3.77
CA PHE A 108 -5.37 14.40 -4.94
C PHE A 108 -6.61 15.31 -4.84
N GLY A 109 -6.99 15.88 -5.98
CA GLY A 109 -8.13 16.79 -6.11
C GLY A 109 -7.70 18.22 -6.44
N ASP A 110 -8.67 19.02 -6.90
CA ASP A 110 -8.55 20.47 -7.04
C ASP A 110 -9.49 21.10 -6.01
N ALA A 111 -8.99 22.04 -5.20
CA ALA A 111 -9.78 22.77 -4.21
C ALA A 111 -10.97 23.53 -4.85
N GLN A 112 -10.94 23.75 -6.16
CA GLN A 112 -12.05 24.33 -6.91
C GLN A 112 -13.20 23.33 -7.18
N ASP A 113 -12.90 22.04 -7.32
CA ASP A 113 -13.85 20.99 -7.72
C ASP A 113 -14.21 20.01 -6.58
N GLY A 114 -13.57 20.14 -5.41
CA GLY A 114 -13.89 19.31 -4.24
C GLY A 114 -12.89 19.42 -3.09
N PRO A 115 -13.08 18.62 -2.02
CA PRO A 115 -12.10 18.55 -0.94
C PRO A 115 -10.79 17.96 -1.47
N VAL A 116 -9.67 18.63 -1.18
CA VAL A 116 -8.33 18.07 -1.38
C VAL A 116 -8.14 16.94 -0.38
N ILE A 117 -7.86 15.74 -0.88
CA ILE A 117 -7.66 14.54 -0.05
C ILE A 117 -6.19 14.14 -0.15
N GLU A 118 -5.55 14.03 1.01
CA GLU A 118 -4.20 13.52 1.13
C GLU A 118 -4.21 11.99 1.05
N HIS A 119 -3.30 11.41 0.30
CA HIS A 119 -3.21 9.97 0.08
C HIS A 119 -1.85 9.43 0.47
N LEU A 120 -1.85 8.48 1.39
CA LEU A 120 -0.73 7.56 1.55
C LEU A 120 -0.81 6.49 0.47
N THR A 121 0.13 6.49 -0.46
CA THR A 121 0.28 5.43 -1.45
C THR A 121 1.41 4.50 -1.04
N ILE A 122 1.12 3.21 -1.03
CA ILE A 122 2.09 2.14 -0.75
C ILE A 122 2.16 1.24 -1.98
N ASN A 123 3.32 1.21 -2.62
CA ASN A 123 3.67 0.24 -3.64
C ASN A 123 4.51 -0.86 -3.00
N SER A 124 3.96 -2.07 -2.89
CA SER A 124 4.59 -3.12 -2.08
C SER A 124 4.36 -4.50 -2.64
N GLU A 125 5.35 -5.37 -2.49
CA GLU A 125 5.14 -6.81 -2.56
C GLU A 125 4.33 -7.31 -1.38
N ILE A 126 3.65 -8.45 -1.57
CA ILE A 126 3.16 -9.27 -0.46
C ILE A 126 4.34 -10.16 -0.02
N SER A 127 5.10 -9.68 0.97
CA SER A 127 6.26 -10.42 1.50
C SER A 127 6.44 -10.20 3.00
N ALA A 128 7.16 -11.13 3.65
CA ALA A 128 7.46 -11.03 5.09
C ALA A 128 8.34 -9.80 5.43
N GLY A 129 9.10 -9.28 4.46
CA GLY A 129 9.90 -8.08 4.63
C GLY A 129 9.09 -6.78 4.49
N CYS A 130 8.08 -6.76 3.60
CA CYS A 130 7.33 -5.55 3.30
C CYS A 130 6.08 -5.35 4.17
N GLU A 131 5.44 -6.44 4.62
CA GLU A 131 4.23 -6.35 5.44
C GLU A 131 4.43 -5.53 6.75
N PRO A 132 5.52 -5.71 7.53
CA PRO A 132 5.76 -4.88 8.70
C PRO A 132 5.93 -3.39 8.39
N LEU A 133 6.49 -3.06 7.21
CA LEU A 133 6.67 -1.68 6.75
C LEU A 133 5.31 -1.05 6.40
N CYS A 134 4.45 -1.80 5.70
CA CYS A 134 3.08 -1.39 5.41
C CYS A 134 2.32 -1.09 6.71
N LEU A 135 2.34 -2.01 7.67
CA LEU A 135 1.65 -1.85 8.96
C LEU A 135 2.18 -0.65 9.75
N ARG A 136 3.49 -0.41 9.70
CA ARG A 136 4.13 0.73 10.36
C ARG A 136 3.65 2.06 9.77
N LEU A 137 3.64 2.20 8.43
CA LEU A 137 3.15 3.42 7.78
C LEU A 137 1.64 3.61 7.96
N LEU A 138 0.86 2.53 7.82
CA LEU A 138 -0.59 2.59 8.05
C LEU A 138 -0.92 3.03 9.47
N THR A 139 -0.22 2.50 10.48
CA THR A 139 -0.46 2.89 11.88
C THR A 139 -0.16 4.38 12.09
N ALA A 140 0.99 4.85 11.60
CA ALA A 140 1.36 6.26 11.68
C ALA A 140 0.33 7.17 10.97
N TYR A 141 -0.17 6.75 9.82
CA TYR A 141 -1.08 7.54 9.00
C TYR A 141 -2.53 7.53 9.49
N VAL A 142 -3.06 6.35 9.76
CA VAL A 142 -4.49 6.10 10.02
C VAL A 142 -4.82 6.26 11.50
N VAL A 143 -3.94 5.76 12.38
CA VAL A 143 -4.20 5.69 13.83
C VAL A 143 -3.60 6.88 14.53
N GLU A 144 -2.30 7.13 14.31
CA GLU A 144 -1.58 8.25 14.93
C GLU A 144 -1.90 9.59 14.25
N LYS A 145 -2.49 9.55 13.05
CA LYS A 145 -2.89 10.73 12.25
C LYS A 145 -1.75 11.72 12.05
N ARG A 146 -0.52 11.20 11.84
CA ARG A 146 0.64 12.03 11.56
C ARG A 146 0.39 12.95 10.37
N SER A 147 0.92 14.15 10.45
CA SER A 147 0.90 15.14 9.37
C SER A 147 1.73 14.68 8.18
N ARG A 148 1.49 15.26 7.00
CA ARG A 148 2.28 14.98 5.80
C ARG A 148 3.79 15.13 6.00
N PRO A 149 4.33 16.22 6.59
CA PRO A 149 5.76 16.35 6.82
C PRO A 149 6.33 15.22 7.71
N GLU A 150 5.59 14.80 8.75
CA GLU A 150 6.01 13.69 9.61
C GLU A 150 6.00 12.35 8.87
N MET A 151 5.05 12.16 7.94
CA MET A 151 4.99 10.97 7.09
C MET A 151 6.09 10.95 6.04
N GLU A 152 6.34 12.07 5.36
CA GLU A 152 7.42 12.23 4.37
C GLU A 152 8.78 11.94 5.02
N GLU A 153 9.04 12.48 6.22
CA GLU A 153 10.27 12.21 6.96
C GLU A 153 10.42 10.74 7.36
N MET A 154 9.31 10.12 7.79
CA MET A 154 9.30 8.70 8.16
C MET A 154 9.53 7.78 6.96
N ILE A 155 8.93 8.11 5.80
CA ILE A 155 9.12 7.40 4.54
C ILE A 155 10.58 7.54 4.09
N ARG A 156 11.12 8.76 4.06
CA ARG A 156 12.53 9.01 3.72
C ARG A 156 13.49 8.21 4.60
N THR A 157 13.26 8.20 5.91
CA THR A 157 14.07 7.41 6.86
C THR A 157 13.99 5.91 6.56
N LEU A 158 12.82 5.41 6.19
CA LEU A 158 12.63 4.01 5.81
C LEU A 158 13.34 3.67 4.50
N GLU A 159 13.24 4.53 3.49
CA GLU A 159 13.94 4.35 2.21
C GLU A 159 15.47 4.33 2.42
N GLU A 160 16.00 5.25 3.22
CA GLU A 160 17.42 5.28 3.58
C GLU A 160 17.87 3.99 4.29
N GLN A 161 17.02 3.42 5.14
CA GLN A 161 17.30 2.15 5.83
C GLN A 161 17.28 0.94 4.90
N LEU A 162 16.42 0.95 3.88
CA LEU A 162 16.22 -0.18 2.97
C LEU A 162 17.22 -0.17 1.81
N TYR A 163 17.52 1.02 1.29
CA TYR A 163 18.21 1.20 0.00
C TYR A 163 19.50 2.03 0.11
N GLY A 164 19.80 2.57 1.29
CA GLY A 164 20.93 3.47 1.50
C GLY A 164 20.59 4.93 1.20
N PRO A 165 21.56 5.85 1.32
CA PRO A 165 21.30 7.28 1.24
C PRO A 165 20.67 7.67 -0.10
N VAL A 166 19.53 8.36 -0.02
CA VAL A 166 18.85 8.92 -1.20
C VAL A 166 19.71 10.07 -1.74
N VAL A 167 20.47 9.81 -2.80
CA VAL A 167 21.21 10.87 -3.50
C VAL A 167 20.17 11.70 -4.25
N SER A 168 19.86 12.89 -3.75
CA SER A 168 19.06 13.85 -4.52
C SER A 168 19.78 14.13 -5.84
N PRO A 169 19.12 13.98 -7.00
CA PRO A 169 19.73 14.41 -8.25
C PRO A 169 20.00 15.93 -8.18
N PRO A 170 21.12 16.41 -8.77
CA PRO A 170 21.49 17.82 -8.78
C PRO A 170 20.50 18.72 -9.53
#